data_AF-U2GF62-F1
#
_entry.id   AF-U2GF62-F1
#
_cell.length_a   1.000
_cell.length_b   1.000
_cell.length_c   1.000
_cell.angle_alpha   90.00
_cell.angle_beta   90.00
_cell.angle_gamma   90.00
#
_symmetry.space_group_name_H-M   'P 1'
#
loop_
_entity.id
_entity.type
_entity.pdbx_description
1 polymer ?
#
loop_
_entity_poly.entity_id
_entity_poly.type
_entity_poly.pdbx_seq_one_letter_code
_entity_poly.pdbx_strand_id
1 'polypeptide(L)'
;MNYQDILNEKDENIVRIDRFIEFLKDTFGDLDQYNNEYGQLIALLEKEKRLYFELNKGDFNKILKEVKSVRQQIIFKILVIKNKILNAFKEDKFDDKILKTKISQKYLDKILDSKIDVIKKELVGSEYFAYYLSDLQYKKADEIARIKGFANFLEKTFSNCECKDSRQSKILNLLIKEKKNRIEDIDVNNIKDDIKKEVMELKKEISASLSKESIEDKFKKAKISDEYISNKKEELFNKELFNIKKELLSNKYFEYYLANFYEQKSIKDYLNSILKFYPLILSGISLVSVICYFAYFGIFIGYFPVLSGSDIFYVGALLFFVVAIFTIFFILPIMLYPGHIRYPLRYKNGEYFSLFLLSLSFPLALLTTFIINIAFYIDAKDILFTFMVFLALSYLLSCITIWIKGKILERVFALCMIMWLAYIFILIFLSNFQTNLISILVVNLFFIYITYIFFCLGVLCFCEGIYKDGTHKEISFILMFLCPIVIFFYLADDIAKKFEITNMEYEYLSIEKSALGALPKGICEKTEKDSIRTYYDANDISNVVMLYNIKALQLLVNFII
;
A
#
# COMPACT_ATOMS: atom_id res chain seq x y z
N MET A 1 25.58 -5.23 -13.88
CA MET A 1 26.24 -6.53 -14.11
C MET A 1 26.89 -6.51 -15.48
N ASN A 2 28.17 -6.85 -15.51
CA ASN A 2 28.96 -7.02 -16.74
C ASN A 2 28.70 -8.42 -17.34
N TYR A 3 29.01 -8.61 -18.61
CA TYR A 3 28.85 -9.87 -19.36
C TYR A 3 29.52 -11.07 -18.67
N GLN A 4 30.74 -10.85 -18.14
CA GLN A 4 31.51 -11.87 -17.41
C GLN A 4 30.78 -12.35 -16.14
N ASP A 5 30.15 -11.44 -15.39
CA ASP A 5 29.49 -11.76 -14.12
C ASP A 5 28.29 -12.70 -14.34
N ILE A 6 27.51 -12.44 -15.40
CA ILE A 6 26.31 -13.22 -15.72
C ILE A 6 26.69 -14.64 -16.20
N LEU A 7 27.80 -14.78 -16.92
CA LEU A 7 28.32 -16.08 -17.33
C LEU A 7 28.91 -16.86 -16.16
N ASN A 8 29.61 -16.20 -15.24
CA ASN A 8 30.17 -16.84 -14.05
C ASN A 8 29.09 -17.35 -13.11
N GLU A 9 27.95 -16.64 -13.00
CA GLU A 9 26.82 -17.07 -12.17
C GLU A 9 25.87 -18.07 -12.86
N LYS A 10 26.08 -18.38 -14.15
CA LYS A 10 25.17 -19.23 -14.93
C LYS A 10 24.93 -20.59 -14.27
N ASP A 11 26.01 -21.28 -13.92
CA ASP A 11 25.92 -22.65 -13.39
C ASP A 11 25.29 -22.65 -11.99
N GLU A 12 25.59 -21.63 -11.16
CA GLU A 12 24.95 -21.44 -9.86
C GLU A 12 23.44 -21.17 -10.00
N ASN A 13 23.05 -20.37 -10.99
CA ASN A 13 21.64 -20.10 -11.29
C ASN A 13 20.91 -21.38 -11.71
N ILE A 14 21.50 -22.22 -12.55
CA ILE A 14 20.93 -23.50 -12.98
C ILE A 14 20.73 -24.43 -11.77
N VAL A 15 21.75 -24.60 -10.94
CA VAL A 15 21.67 -25.43 -9.72
C VAL A 15 20.60 -24.91 -8.77
N ARG A 16 20.45 -23.58 -8.63
CA ARG A 16 19.41 -22.98 -7.80
C ARG A 16 18.01 -23.29 -8.33
N ILE A 17 17.82 -23.17 -9.64
CA ILE A 17 16.55 -23.47 -10.30
C ILE A 17 16.18 -24.94 -10.10
N ASP A 18 17.13 -25.87 -10.28
CA ASP A 18 16.89 -27.30 -10.10
C ASP A 18 16.44 -27.63 -8.68
N ARG A 19 17.14 -27.09 -7.67
CA ARG A 19 16.75 -27.29 -6.27
C ARG A 19 15.39 -26.66 -5.94
N PHE A 20 15.02 -25.58 -6.63
CA PHE A 20 13.72 -24.95 -6.44
C PHE A 20 12.59 -25.78 -7.06
N ILE A 21 12.79 -26.34 -8.25
CA ILE A 21 11.85 -27.26 -8.88
C ILE A 21 11.68 -28.52 -8.00
N GLU A 22 12.77 -29.08 -7.50
CA GLU A 22 12.75 -30.23 -6.59
C GLU A 22 11.97 -29.91 -5.30
N PHE A 23 12.22 -28.75 -4.69
CA PHE A 23 11.44 -28.29 -3.55
C PHE A 23 9.94 -28.22 -3.86
N LEU A 24 9.55 -27.67 -5.01
CA LEU A 24 8.14 -27.58 -5.38
C LEU A 24 7.51 -28.97 -5.57
N LYS A 25 8.23 -29.89 -6.20
CA LYS A 25 7.80 -31.30 -6.40
C LYS A 25 7.67 -32.08 -5.10
N ASP A 26 8.58 -31.84 -4.17
CA ASP A 26 8.57 -32.51 -2.88
C ASP A 26 7.49 -31.97 -1.95
N THR A 27 7.08 -30.72 -2.15
CA THR A 27 6.17 -30.02 -1.23
C THR A 27 4.71 -30.08 -1.70
N PHE A 28 4.47 -29.97 -3.01
CA PHE A 28 3.13 -29.84 -3.58
C PHE A 28 2.77 -31.03 -4.49
N GLY A 29 1.53 -31.50 -4.38
CA GLY A 29 0.94 -32.49 -5.27
C GLY A 29 0.32 -31.88 -6.53
N ASP A 30 -0.15 -32.75 -7.44
CA ASP A 30 -0.91 -32.40 -8.65
C ASP A 30 -0.27 -31.34 -9.55
N LEU A 31 1.06 -31.39 -9.69
CA LEU A 31 1.84 -30.41 -10.48
C LEU A 31 1.66 -30.54 -11.99
N ASP A 32 1.13 -31.67 -12.45
CA ASP A 32 0.94 -31.99 -13.88
C ASP A 32 -0.31 -31.31 -14.48
N GLN A 33 -1.20 -30.75 -13.65
CA GLN A 33 -2.37 -30.02 -14.15
C GLN A 33 -1.95 -28.60 -14.57
N TYR A 34 -2.08 -28.27 -15.86
CA TYR A 34 -1.69 -26.96 -16.44
C TYR A 34 -2.37 -25.75 -15.77
N ASN A 35 -3.49 -25.97 -15.07
CA ASN A 35 -4.22 -24.96 -14.31
C ASN A 35 -3.69 -24.75 -12.87
N ASN A 36 -2.68 -25.51 -12.44
CA ASN A 36 -2.06 -25.38 -11.13
C ASN A 36 -0.98 -24.27 -11.15
N GLU A 37 -1.07 -23.28 -10.27
CA GLU A 37 -0.08 -22.20 -10.19
C GLU A 37 1.33 -22.70 -9.85
N TYR A 38 1.44 -23.80 -9.09
CA TYR A 38 2.71 -24.44 -8.79
C TYR A 38 3.32 -25.10 -10.03
N GLY A 39 2.50 -25.76 -10.86
CA GLY A 39 2.92 -26.32 -12.15
C GLY A 39 3.35 -25.23 -13.15
N GLN A 40 2.61 -24.12 -13.21
CA GLN A 40 2.99 -22.95 -14.02
C GLN A 40 4.32 -22.33 -13.57
N LEU A 41 4.57 -22.26 -12.26
CA LEU A 41 5.84 -21.81 -11.72
C LEU A 41 6.99 -22.75 -12.15
N ILE A 42 6.81 -24.07 -12.07
CA ILE A 42 7.81 -25.05 -12.56
C ILE A 42 8.08 -24.86 -14.05
N ALA A 43 7.04 -24.67 -14.87
CA ALA A 43 7.21 -24.45 -16.31
C ALA A 43 8.02 -23.17 -16.62
N LEU A 44 7.81 -22.10 -15.85
CA LEU A 44 8.58 -20.86 -15.98
C LEU A 44 10.03 -21.03 -15.51
N LEU A 45 10.27 -21.78 -14.43
CA LEU A 45 11.60 -22.13 -13.95
C LEU A 45 12.38 -22.97 -14.96
N GLU A 46 11.74 -23.98 -15.55
CA GLU A 46 12.32 -24.77 -16.65
C GLU A 46 12.64 -23.89 -17.87
N LYS A 47 11.77 -22.93 -18.17
CA LYS A 47 12.03 -21.95 -19.24
C LYS A 47 13.24 -21.07 -18.92
N GLU A 48 13.36 -20.57 -17.69
CA GLU A 48 14.55 -19.80 -17.26
C GLU A 48 15.83 -20.65 -17.38
N LYS A 49 15.78 -21.90 -16.93
CA LYS A 49 16.89 -22.86 -17.02
C LYS A 49 17.34 -23.07 -18.48
N ARG A 50 16.39 -23.28 -19.40
CA ARG A 50 16.68 -23.42 -20.85
C ARG A 50 17.38 -22.18 -21.41
N LEU A 51 16.89 -20.99 -21.07
CA LEU A 51 17.51 -19.73 -21.51
C LEU A 51 18.96 -19.60 -20.99
N TYR A 52 19.24 -20.05 -19.76
CA TYR A 52 20.61 -20.11 -19.25
C TYR A 52 21.52 -21.03 -20.07
N PHE A 53 21.03 -22.18 -20.53
CA PHE A 53 21.80 -23.05 -21.41
C PHE A 53 22.06 -22.40 -22.78
N GLU A 54 21.11 -21.63 -23.29
CA GLU A 54 21.18 -20.95 -24.60
C GLU A 54 22.07 -19.70 -24.60
N LEU A 55 22.39 -19.11 -23.45
CA LEU A 55 23.26 -17.92 -23.32
C LEU A 55 24.61 -18.02 -24.07
N ASN A 56 25.13 -19.24 -24.25
CA ASN A 56 26.42 -19.47 -24.93
C ASN A 56 26.27 -19.75 -26.44
N LYS A 57 25.04 -19.86 -26.95
CA LYS A 57 24.74 -20.35 -28.31
C LYS A 57 23.97 -19.37 -29.19
N GLY A 58 23.38 -18.31 -28.63
CA GLY A 58 22.55 -17.34 -29.37
C GLY A 58 22.90 -15.87 -29.06
N ASP A 59 22.05 -14.95 -29.54
CA ASP A 59 22.21 -13.52 -29.29
C ASP A 59 22.02 -13.21 -27.80
N PHE A 60 23.14 -12.91 -27.13
CA PHE A 60 23.20 -12.66 -25.70
C PHE A 60 22.22 -11.57 -25.24
N ASN A 61 22.10 -10.46 -25.98
CA ASN A 61 21.25 -9.35 -25.57
C ASN A 61 19.77 -9.73 -25.66
N LYS A 62 19.41 -10.48 -26.70
CA LYS A 62 18.06 -11.01 -26.88
C LYS A 62 17.72 -12.01 -25.79
N ILE A 63 18.60 -12.98 -25.53
CA ILE A 63 18.40 -14.02 -24.51
C ILE A 63 18.31 -13.38 -23.11
N LEU A 64 19.18 -12.42 -22.80
CA LEU A 64 19.15 -11.71 -21.51
C LEU A 64 17.83 -10.95 -21.30
N LYS A 65 17.28 -10.33 -22.35
CA LYS A 65 15.96 -9.68 -22.29
C LYS A 65 14.84 -10.70 -22.03
N GLU A 66 14.92 -11.87 -22.64
CA GLU A 66 13.98 -12.96 -22.41
C GLU A 66 14.10 -13.53 -20.98
N VAL A 67 15.31 -13.74 -20.46
CA VAL A 67 15.56 -14.17 -19.07
C VAL A 67 14.92 -13.17 -18.09
N LYS A 68 15.11 -11.86 -18.30
CA LYS A 68 14.47 -10.82 -17.47
C LYS A 68 12.94 -10.89 -17.53
N SER A 69 12.36 -11.12 -18.70
CA SER A 69 10.91 -11.26 -18.86
C SER A 69 10.38 -12.51 -18.14
N VAL A 70 11.05 -13.65 -18.27
CA VAL A 70 10.67 -14.89 -17.60
C VAL A 70 10.78 -14.75 -16.08
N ARG A 71 11.85 -14.12 -15.57
CA ARG A 71 12.00 -13.81 -14.14
C ARG A 71 10.84 -12.98 -13.60
N GLN A 72 10.39 -11.96 -14.32
CA GLN A 72 9.22 -11.17 -13.91
C GLN A 72 7.96 -12.03 -13.80
N GLN A 73 7.75 -12.95 -14.75
CA GLN A 73 6.60 -13.87 -14.70
C GLN A 73 6.70 -14.83 -13.51
N ILE A 74 7.89 -15.35 -13.21
CA ILE A 74 8.17 -16.18 -12.03
C ILE A 74 7.81 -15.42 -10.75
N ILE A 75 8.23 -14.16 -10.63
CA ILE A 75 7.95 -13.31 -9.47
C ILE A 75 6.45 -13.11 -9.27
N PHE A 76 5.71 -12.77 -10.33
CA PHE A 76 4.25 -12.64 -10.23
C PHE A 76 3.60 -13.95 -9.79
N LYS A 77 4.08 -15.10 -10.27
CA LYS A 77 3.55 -16.40 -9.84
C LYS A 77 3.88 -16.72 -8.38
N ILE A 78 5.09 -16.41 -7.92
CA ILE A 78 5.46 -16.54 -6.50
C ILE A 78 4.55 -15.69 -5.62
N LEU A 79 4.24 -14.44 -6.01
CA LEU A 79 3.34 -13.57 -5.26
C LEU A 79 1.91 -14.14 -5.18
N VAL A 80 1.39 -14.66 -6.31
CA VAL A 80 0.08 -15.32 -6.34
C VAL A 80 0.06 -16.52 -5.39
N ILE A 81 1.09 -17.36 -5.42
CA ILE A 81 1.24 -18.51 -4.54
C ILE A 81 1.28 -18.09 -3.07
N LYS A 82 2.12 -17.11 -2.71
CA LYS A 82 2.21 -16.59 -1.33
C LYS A 82 0.87 -16.04 -0.85
N ASN A 83 0.15 -15.31 -1.70
CA ASN A 83 -1.16 -14.77 -1.34
C ASN A 83 -2.21 -15.87 -1.15
N LYS A 84 -2.18 -16.93 -1.97
CA LYS A 84 -3.05 -18.10 -1.78
C LYS A 84 -2.77 -18.82 -0.47
N ILE A 85 -1.48 -19.05 -0.14
CA ILE A 85 -1.09 -19.61 1.15
C ILE A 85 -1.60 -18.72 2.29
N LEU A 86 -1.48 -17.40 2.17
CA LEU A 86 -1.94 -16.46 3.20
C LEU A 86 -3.46 -16.45 3.37
N ASN A 87 -4.22 -16.49 2.27
CA ASN A 87 -5.68 -16.43 2.26
C ASN A 87 -6.33 -17.74 2.71
N ALA A 88 -5.74 -18.89 2.36
CA ALA A 88 -6.25 -20.20 2.77
C ALA A 88 -6.36 -20.37 4.29
N PHE A 89 -5.64 -19.54 5.06
CA PHE A 89 -5.63 -19.52 6.51
C PHE A 89 -6.42 -18.38 7.16
N LYS A 90 -7.06 -17.50 6.38
CA LYS A 90 -7.91 -16.42 6.92
C LYS A 90 -9.38 -16.82 7.05
N GLU A 91 -9.80 -17.85 6.32
CA GLU A 91 -11.18 -18.33 6.34
C GLU A 91 -11.29 -19.59 7.21
N ASP A 92 -11.69 -19.40 8.47
CA ASP A 92 -11.77 -20.42 9.53
C ASP A 92 -12.58 -21.71 9.22
N LYS A 93 -13.16 -21.90 8.03
CA LYS A 93 -14.12 -23.01 7.80
C LYS A 93 -14.10 -23.74 6.46
N PHE A 94 -13.29 -23.36 5.46
CA PHE A 94 -13.38 -24.04 4.15
C PHE A 94 -12.05 -24.23 3.40
N ASP A 95 -11.07 -23.35 3.57
CA ASP A 95 -9.83 -23.37 2.78
C ASP A 95 -8.72 -24.28 3.33
N ASP A 96 -8.77 -24.68 4.60
CA ASP A 96 -7.82 -25.64 5.19
C ASP A 96 -7.82 -26.99 4.44
N LYS A 97 -8.98 -27.38 3.89
CA LYS A 97 -9.12 -28.59 3.09
C LYS A 97 -8.40 -28.49 1.74
N ILE A 98 -8.32 -27.28 1.16
CA ILE A 98 -7.69 -27.03 -0.14
C ILE A 98 -6.15 -27.03 -0.03
N LEU A 99 -5.60 -26.51 1.07
CA LEU A 99 -4.16 -26.63 1.30
C LEU A 99 -3.78 -28.08 1.58
N LYS A 100 -4.60 -28.79 2.36
CA LYS A 100 -4.42 -30.21 2.68
C LYS A 100 -4.43 -31.10 1.43
N THR A 101 -5.28 -30.82 0.43
CA THR A 101 -5.30 -31.58 -0.83
C THR A 101 -4.12 -31.28 -1.75
N LYS A 102 -3.43 -30.15 -1.55
CA LYS A 102 -2.33 -29.71 -2.42
C LYS A 102 -0.95 -30.06 -1.89
N ILE A 103 -0.82 -30.47 -0.63
CA ILE A 103 0.46 -30.90 -0.07
C ILE A 103 0.74 -32.33 -0.49
N SER A 104 1.98 -32.60 -0.89
CA SER A 104 2.37 -33.92 -1.35
C SER A 104 2.40 -34.94 -0.20
N GLN A 105 2.16 -36.21 -0.51
CA GLN A 105 2.32 -37.30 0.46
C GLN A 105 3.76 -37.38 0.98
N LYS A 106 4.74 -37.12 0.11
CA LYS A 106 6.17 -37.09 0.43
C LYS A 106 6.49 -36.05 1.51
N TYR A 107 5.83 -34.90 1.48
CA TYR A 107 5.99 -33.86 2.51
C TYR A 107 5.40 -34.31 3.85
N LEU A 108 4.22 -34.95 3.84
CA LEU A 108 3.60 -35.50 5.05
C LEU A 108 4.45 -36.61 5.68
N ASP A 109 5.08 -37.45 4.86
CA ASP A 109 6.03 -38.48 5.32
C ASP A 109 7.24 -37.84 6.02
N LYS A 110 7.78 -36.77 5.45
CA LYS A 110 8.90 -36.03 6.06
C LYS A 110 8.54 -35.45 7.44
N ILE A 111 7.33 -34.91 7.59
CA ILE A 111 6.83 -34.43 8.89
C ILE A 111 6.74 -35.60 9.87
N LEU A 112 6.13 -36.71 9.45
CA LEU A 112 5.94 -37.90 10.27
C LEU A 112 7.28 -38.45 10.79
N ASP A 113 8.30 -38.53 9.94
CA ASP A 113 9.63 -39.00 10.30
C ASP A 113 10.32 -38.07 11.30
N SER A 114 10.20 -36.76 11.11
CA SER A 114 10.77 -35.77 12.03
C SER A 114 10.19 -35.85 13.46
N LYS A 115 9.01 -36.47 13.60
CA LYS A 115 8.29 -36.66 14.87
C LYS A 115 8.23 -38.10 15.34
N ILE A 116 9.01 -38.99 14.75
CA ILE A 116 8.96 -40.42 15.07
C ILE A 116 9.21 -40.70 16.56
N ASP A 117 10.09 -39.94 17.21
CA ASP A 117 10.36 -40.05 18.64
C ASP A 117 9.18 -39.60 19.51
N VAL A 118 8.44 -38.59 19.07
CA VAL A 118 7.22 -38.12 19.75
C VAL A 118 6.14 -39.19 19.65
N ILE A 119 5.92 -39.73 18.43
CA ILE A 119 4.96 -40.81 18.19
C ILE A 119 5.31 -42.04 19.03
N LYS A 120 6.59 -42.42 19.05
CA LYS A 120 7.09 -43.51 19.89
C LYS A 120 6.78 -43.27 21.37
N LYS A 121 7.03 -42.07 21.89
CA LYS A 121 6.72 -41.72 23.28
C LYS A 121 5.22 -41.76 23.57
N GLU A 122 4.37 -41.29 22.66
CA GLU A 122 2.91 -41.33 22.82
C GLU A 122 2.37 -42.77 22.81
N LEU A 123 2.85 -43.62 21.90
CA LEU A 123 2.45 -45.03 21.85
C LEU A 123 2.86 -45.79 23.11
N VAL A 124 4.13 -45.64 23.51
CA VAL A 124 4.72 -46.32 24.67
C VAL A 124 4.22 -45.75 26.00
N GLY A 125 3.87 -44.46 26.01
CA GLY A 125 3.35 -43.71 27.15
C GLY A 125 1.83 -43.64 27.19
N SER A 126 1.12 -44.48 26.42
CA SER A 126 -0.34 -44.49 26.43
C SER A 126 -0.90 -44.71 27.84
N GLU A 127 -2.03 -44.07 28.14
CA GLU A 127 -2.69 -44.22 29.44
C GLU A 127 -3.04 -45.67 29.75
N TYR A 128 -3.28 -46.49 28.72
CA TYR A 128 -3.58 -47.90 28.86
C TYR A 128 -2.37 -48.71 29.30
N PHE A 129 -1.19 -48.45 28.71
CA PHE A 129 0.04 -49.08 29.17
C PHE A 129 0.37 -48.64 30.59
N ALA A 130 0.21 -47.35 30.91
CA ALA A 130 0.43 -46.85 32.27
C ALA A 130 -0.50 -47.53 33.28
N TYR A 131 -1.78 -47.73 32.94
CA TYR A 131 -2.75 -48.40 33.80
C TYR A 131 -2.30 -49.82 34.19
N TYR A 132 -1.96 -50.68 33.22
CA TYR A 132 -1.54 -52.07 33.50
C TYR A 132 -0.14 -52.20 34.08
N LEU A 133 0.73 -51.21 33.83
CA LEU A 133 2.06 -51.17 34.44
C LEU A 133 2.04 -50.60 35.86
N SER A 134 0.95 -49.94 36.27
CA SER A 134 0.75 -49.40 37.60
C SER A 134 -0.09 -50.34 38.48
N ASP A 135 0.08 -50.21 39.79
CA ASP A 135 -0.74 -50.94 40.77
C ASP A 135 -2.00 -50.14 41.16
N LEU A 136 -2.41 -49.18 40.33
CA LEU A 136 -3.60 -48.36 40.57
C LEU A 136 -4.89 -49.17 40.44
N GLN A 137 -5.84 -48.89 41.35
CA GLN A 137 -7.18 -49.44 41.37
C GLN A 137 -8.22 -48.33 41.21
N TYR A 138 -9.25 -48.57 40.43
CA TYR A 138 -10.34 -47.62 40.21
C TYR A 138 -11.68 -48.26 40.54
N LYS A 139 -12.76 -47.47 40.48
CA LYS A 139 -14.11 -48.02 40.59
C LYS A 139 -14.36 -49.00 39.43
N LYS A 140 -15.08 -50.10 39.70
CA LYS A 140 -15.39 -51.17 38.74
C LYS A 140 -15.87 -50.66 37.37
N ALA A 141 -16.72 -49.64 37.35
CA ALA A 141 -17.20 -49.03 36.11
C ALA A 141 -16.08 -48.38 35.27
N ASP A 142 -15.15 -47.68 35.93
CA ASP A 142 -14.03 -47.00 35.29
C ASP A 142 -13.01 -48.01 34.74
N GLU A 143 -12.79 -49.12 35.45
CA GLU A 143 -11.90 -50.20 34.99
C GLU A 143 -12.46 -50.90 33.75
N ILE A 144 -13.76 -51.21 33.74
CA ILE A 144 -14.43 -51.79 32.56
C ILE A 144 -14.34 -50.83 31.36
N ALA A 145 -14.50 -49.52 31.60
CA ALA A 145 -14.33 -48.51 30.56
C ALA A 145 -12.89 -48.47 30.03
N ARG A 146 -11.88 -48.52 30.91
CA ARG A 146 -10.46 -48.58 30.53
C ARG A 146 -10.10 -49.84 29.75
N ILE A 147 -10.62 -51.01 30.14
CA ILE A 147 -10.42 -52.27 29.40
C ILE A 147 -10.96 -52.14 27.97
N LYS A 148 -12.18 -51.61 27.83
CA LYS A 148 -12.79 -51.38 26.52
C LYS A 148 -12.00 -50.35 25.69
N GLY A 149 -11.52 -49.29 26.33
CA GLY A 149 -10.65 -48.30 25.71
C GLY A 149 -9.34 -48.90 25.21
N PHE A 150 -8.73 -49.78 26.00
CA PHE A 150 -7.47 -50.42 25.61
C PHE A 150 -7.62 -51.38 24.44
N ALA A 151 -8.69 -52.19 24.42
CA ALA A 151 -9.01 -53.06 23.29
C ALA A 151 -9.15 -52.25 21.98
N ASN A 152 -9.94 -51.18 22.03
CA ASN A 152 -10.14 -50.28 20.88
C ASN A 152 -8.84 -49.57 20.45
N PHE A 153 -7.99 -49.20 21.40
CA PHE A 153 -6.66 -48.64 21.10
C PHE A 153 -5.79 -49.64 20.33
N LEU A 154 -5.76 -50.91 20.75
CA LEU A 154 -4.97 -51.95 20.07
C LEU A 154 -5.47 -52.17 18.64
N GLU A 155 -6.77 -52.36 18.46
CA GLU A 155 -7.40 -52.59 17.15
C GLU A 155 -7.18 -51.44 16.17
N LYS A 156 -7.27 -50.19 16.64
CA LYS A 156 -7.04 -49.01 15.79
C LYS A 156 -5.58 -48.77 15.47
N THR A 157 -4.67 -49.13 16.38
CA THR A 157 -3.25 -48.77 16.26
C THR A 157 -2.44 -49.83 15.50
N PHE A 158 -2.78 -51.10 15.64
CA PHE A 158 -1.98 -52.22 15.12
C PHE A 158 -2.75 -53.02 14.07
N SER A 159 -2.08 -53.40 12.97
CA SER A 159 -2.68 -54.14 11.86
C SER A 159 -2.79 -55.64 12.10
N ASN A 160 -2.18 -56.16 13.18
CA ASN A 160 -2.02 -57.60 13.40
C ASN A 160 -2.82 -58.16 14.59
N CYS A 161 -3.79 -57.42 15.12
CA CYS A 161 -4.61 -57.84 16.26
C CYS A 161 -5.41 -59.13 15.99
N GLU A 162 -5.73 -59.42 14.73
CA GLU A 162 -6.43 -60.64 14.32
C GLU A 162 -5.49 -61.86 14.18
N CYS A 163 -4.18 -61.66 14.13
CA CYS A 163 -3.22 -62.76 14.05
C CYS A 163 -3.11 -63.44 15.42
N LYS A 164 -3.62 -64.68 15.54
CA LYS A 164 -3.71 -65.46 16.81
C LYS A 164 -2.40 -65.53 17.61
N ASP A 165 -1.26 -65.61 16.93
CA ASP A 165 0.05 -65.72 17.58
C ASP A 165 0.66 -64.37 17.96
N SER A 166 0.03 -63.27 17.55
CA SER A 166 0.53 -61.94 17.87
C SER A 166 0.35 -61.59 19.35
N ARG A 167 1.28 -60.79 19.85
CA ARG A 167 1.23 -60.24 21.20
C ARG A 167 0.01 -59.35 21.40
N GLN A 168 -0.37 -58.58 20.37
CA GLN A 168 -1.58 -57.76 20.36
C GLN A 168 -2.85 -58.61 20.53
N SER A 169 -2.96 -59.73 19.80
CA SER A 169 -4.09 -60.67 19.92
C SER A 169 -4.14 -61.34 21.30
N LYS A 170 -2.98 -61.72 21.85
CA LYS A 170 -2.89 -62.26 23.22
C LYS A 170 -3.40 -61.27 24.26
N ILE A 171 -2.98 -60.00 24.17
CA ILE A 171 -3.47 -58.94 25.07
C ILE A 171 -4.98 -58.75 24.89
N LEU A 172 -5.49 -58.70 23.66
CA LEU A 172 -6.92 -58.55 23.39
C LEU A 172 -7.76 -59.68 24.02
N ASN A 173 -7.31 -60.93 23.89
CA ASN A 173 -7.97 -62.08 24.51
C ASN A 173 -7.95 -62.02 26.05
N LEU A 174 -6.83 -61.59 26.64
CA LEU A 174 -6.72 -61.39 28.09
C LEU A 174 -7.63 -60.26 28.57
N LEU A 175 -7.78 -59.17 27.81
CA LEU A 175 -8.71 -58.07 28.13
C LEU A 175 -10.17 -58.52 28.11
N ILE A 176 -10.56 -59.36 27.13
CA ILE A 176 -11.90 -59.95 27.07
C ILE A 176 -12.15 -60.81 28.32
N LYS A 177 -11.17 -61.64 28.71
CA LYS A 177 -11.24 -62.49 29.90
C LYS A 177 -11.33 -61.67 31.18
N GLU A 178 -10.49 -60.64 31.32
CA GLU A 178 -10.52 -59.73 32.47
C GLU A 178 -11.87 -59.03 32.61
N LYS A 179 -12.40 -58.48 31.51
CA LYS A 179 -13.71 -57.83 31.49
C LYS A 179 -14.81 -58.77 31.98
N LYS A 180 -14.81 -60.02 31.50
CA LYS A 180 -15.78 -61.04 31.92
C LYS A 180 -15.67 -61.33 33.41
N ASN A 181 -14.46 -61.60 33.90
CA ASN A 181 -14.21 -61.89 35.30
C ASN A 181 -14.59 -60.73 36.23
N ARG A 182 -14.33 -59.48 35.83
CA ARG A 182 -14.76 -58.30 36.60
C ARG A 182 -16.28 -58.17 36.67
N ILE A 183 -17.02 -58.53 35.61
CA ILE A 183 -18.49 -58.52 35.62
C ILE A 183 -19.03 -59.58 36.58
N GLU A 184 -18.43 -60.77 36.56
CA GLU A 184 -18.78 -61.94 37.37
C GLU A 184 -18.20 -61.91 38.81
N ASP A 185 -17.53 -60.82 39.20
CA ASP A 185 -16.87 -60.63 40.51
C ASP A 185 -15.85 -61.74 40.86
N ILE A 186 -15.15 -62.25 39.84
CA ILE A 186 -14.06 -63.23 39.93
C ILE A 186 -12.72 -62.49 40.06
N ASP A 187 -11.78 -63.04 40.83
CA ASP A 187 -10.42 -62.50 40.93
C ASP A 187 -9.73 -62.39 39.56
N VAL A 188 -9.07 -61.24 39.35
CA VAL A 188 -8.42 -60.85 38.10
C VAL A 188 -6.93 -60.60 38.24
N ASN A 189 -6.36 -60.71 39.43
CA ASN A 189 -4.95 -60.39 39.67
C ASN A 189 -4.00 -61.16 38.74
N ASN A 190 -4.20 -62.47 38.60
CA ASN A 190 -3.42 -63.30 37.68
C ASN A 190 -3.53 -62.85 36.22
N ILE A 191 -4.73 -62.43 35.78
CA ILE A 191 -4.94 -61.94 34.41
C ILE A 191 -4.27 -60.57 34.22
N LYS A 192 -4.34 -59.71 35.22
CA LYS A 192 -3.69 -58.39 35.20
C LYS A 192 -2.18 -58.52 35.11
N ASP A 193 -1.59 -59.48 35.82
CA ASP A 193 -0.16 -59.79 35.76
C ASP A 193 0.27 -60.35 34.39
N ASP A 194 -0.55 -61.24 33.80
CA ASP A 194 -0.33 -61.73 32.43
C ASP A 194 -0.37 -60.59 31.40
N ILE A 195 -1.35 -59.68 31.52
CA ILE A 195 -1.45 -58.49 30.67
C ILE A 195 -0.23 -57.59 30.88
N LYS A 196 0.18 -57.33 32.12
CA LYS A 196 1.35 -56.51 32.48
C LYS A 196 2.62 -57.04 31.79
N LYS A 197 2.81 -58.35 31.77
CA LYS A 197 3.95 -59.01 31.11
C LYS A 197 3.93 -58.81 29.59
N GLU A 198 2.79 -59.06 28.95
CA GLU A 198 2.65 -58.90 27.49
C GLU A 198 2.76 -57.43 27.06
N VAL A 199 2.23 -56.50 27.86
CA VAL A 199 2.37 -55.04 27.64
C VAL A 199 3.84 -54.60 27.73
N MET A 200 4.61 -55.14 28.67
CA MET A 200 6.02 -54.81 28.83
C MET A 200 6.85 -55.24 27.61
N GLU A 201 6.59 -56.43 27.07
CA GLU A 201 7.26 -56.91 25.86
C GLU A 201 6.81 -56.13 24.61
N LEU A 202 5.52 -55.82 24.47
CA LEU A 202 5.01 -55.01 23.37
C LEU A 202 5.67 -53.62 23.35
N LYS A 203 5.85 -53.02 24.53
CA LYS A 203 6.55 -51.74 24.71
C LYS A 203 8.01 -51.80 24.22
N LYS A 204 8.71 -52.93 24.44
CA LYS A 204 10.08 -53.15 23.93
C LYS A 204 10.08 -53.31 22.41
N GLU A 205 9.15 -54.09 21.86
CA GLU A 205 9.02 -54.30 20.40
C GLU A 205 8.80 -52.99 19.65
N ILE A 206 7.83 -52.16 20.09
CA ILE A 206 7.57 -50.84 19.50
C ILE A 206 8.83 -49.96 19.56
N SER A 207 9.52 -50.01 20.69
CA SER A 207 10.72 -49.18 20.90
C SER A 207 11.88 -49.59 20.00
N ALA A 208 12.01 -50.88 19.69
CA ALA A 208 13.03 -51.42 18.80
C ALA A 208 12.69 -51.15 17.32
N SER A 209 11.44 -51.41 16.90
CA SER A 209 11.02 -51.28 15.50
C SER A 209 11.08 -49.86 14.96
N LEU A 210 10.84 -48.84 15.79
CA LEU A 210 10.83 -47.44 15.35
C LEU A 210 12.22 -46.78 15.29
N SER A 211 13.32 -47.53 15.35
CA SER A 211 14.65 -46.95 15.62
C SER A 211 15.64 -46.83 14.46
N LYS A 212 15.51 -47.52 13.30
CA LYS A 212 16.66 -47.60 12.34
C LYS A 212 16.43 -47.75 10.82
N GLU A 213 15.24 -47.57 10.24
CA GLU A 213 15.03 -47.79 8.78
C GLU A 213 14.17 -46.71 8.09
N SER A 214 13.80 -46.87 6.81
CA SER A 214 12.89 -45.95 6.11
C SER A 214 11.52 -45.88 6.80
N ILE A 215 10.76 -44.81 6.61
CA ILE A 215 9.47 -44.59 7.30
C ILE A 215 8.52 -45.78 7.12
N GLU A 216 8.32 -46.24 5.89
CA GLU A 216 7.46 -47.38 5.60
C GLU A 216 7.94 -48.65 6.31
N ASP A 217 9.25 -48.88 6.33
CA ASP A 217 9.84 -50.06 6.98
C ASP A 217 9.69 -49.99 8.51
N LYS A 218 9.85 -48.80 9.12
CA LYS A 218 9.64 -48.58 10.57
C LYS A 218 8.21 -48.97 10.97
N PHE A 219 7.21 -48.46 10.24
CA PHE A 219 5.80 -48.68 10.58
C PHE A 219 5.34 -50.11 10.25
N LYS A 220 5.80 -50.69 9.14
CA LYS A 220 5.54 -52.11 8.80
C LYS A 220 6.14 -53.05 9.84
N LYS A 221 7.39 -52.82 10.28
CA LYS A 221 8.04 -53.61 11.35
C LYS A 221 7.38 -53.43 12.72
N ALA A 222 6.89 -52.23 13.02
CA ALA A 222 6.11 -51.96 14.22
C ALA A 222 4.66 -52.49 14.13
N LYS A 223 4.25 -53.01 12.96
CA LYS A 223 2.90 -53.53 12.67
C LYS A 223 1.80 -52.50 12.95
N ILE A 224 2.10 -51.24 12.68
CA ILE A 224 1.15 -50.14 12.86
C ILE A 224 0.18 -50.14 11.67
N SER A 225 -1.09 -49.84 11.93
CA SER A 225 -2.13 -49.82 10.89
C SER A 225 -2.00 -48.59 9.98
N ASP A 226 -2.39 -48.73 8.72
CA ASP A 226 -2.43 -47.61 7.77
C ASP A 226 -3.44 -46.53 8.20
N GLU A 227 -4.54 -46.94 8.84
CA GLU A 227 -5.52 -46.04 9.43
C GLU A 227 -4.89 -45.14 10.50
N TYR A 228 -4.09 -45.73 11.40
CA TYR A 228 -3.38 -44.97 12.42
C TYR A 228 -2.38 -43.99 11.80
N ILE A 229 -1.61 -44.43 10.79
CA ILE A 229 -0.63 -43.58 10.10
C ILE A 229 -1.33 -42.40 9.43
N SER A 230 -2.44 -42.64 8.73
CA SER A 230 -3.21 -41.59 8.06
C SER A 230 -3.77 -40.58 9.07
N ASN A 231 -4.41 -41.05 10.14
CA ASN A 231 -4.94 -40.19 11.19
C ASN A 231 -3.83 -39.39 11.89
N LYS A 232 -2.65 -40.00 12.10
CA LYS A 232 -1.54 -39.33 12.75
C LYS A 232 -0.87 -38.28 11.87
N LYS A 233 -0.76 -38.54 10.56
CA LYS A 233 -0.33 -37.53 9.58
C LYS A 233 -1.24 -36.31 9.62
N GLU A 234 -2.55 -36.52 9.65
CA GLU A 234 -3.53 -35.44 9.76
C GLU A 234 -3.40 -34.66 11.07
N GLU A 235 -3.31 -35.35 12.21
CA GLU A 235 -3.16 -34.72 13.52
C GLU A 235 -1.88 -33.87 13.59
N LEU A 236 -0.75 -34.41 13.12
CA LEU A 236 0.54 -33.71 13.11
C LEU A 236 0.53 -32.53 12.15
N PHE A 237 -0.06 -32.69 10.98
CA PHE A 237 -0.22 -31.61 10.02
C PHE A 237 -1.00 -30.42 10.62
N ASN A 238 -2.12 -30.71 11.30
CA ASN A 238 -2.92 -29.69 11.96
C ASN A 238 -2.15 -29.01 13.12
N LYS A 239 -1.37 -29.78 13.89
CA LYS A 239 -0.53 -29.23 14.98
C LYS A 239 0.61 -28.36 14.46
N GLU A 240 1.23 -28.73 13.35
CA GLU A 240 2.40 -28.02 12.79
C GLU A 240 2.05 -26.98 11.74
N LEU A 241 0.78 -26.77 11.46
CA LEU A 241 0.26 -25.90 10.40
C LEU A 241 0.91 -24.51 10.39
N PHE A 242 1.07 -23.90 11.57
CA PHE A 242 1.71 -22.59 11.71
C PHE A 242 3.20 -22.60 11.36
N ASN A 243 3.92 -23.65 11.74
CA ASN A 243 5.35 -23.79 11.45
C ASN A 243 5.56 -24.08 9.95
N ILE A 244 4.73 -24.95 9.37
CA ILE A 244 4.71 -25.25 7.95
C ILE A 244 4.43 -23.98 7.14
N LYS A 245 3.47 -23.15 7.56
CA LYS A 245 3.18 -21.84 6.95
C LYS A 245 4.42 -20.95 6.93
N LYS A 246 5.10 -20.82 8.06
CA LYS A 246 6.30 -19.98 8.18
C LYS A 246 7.41 -20.50 7.26
N GLU A 247 7.63 -21.81 7.23
CA GLU A 247 8.64 -22.44 6.37
C GLU A 247 8.35 -22.24 4.87
N LEU A 248 7.08 -22.37 4.47
CA LEU A 248 6.64 -22.16 3.08
C LEU A 248 6.76 -20.69 2.64
N LEU A 249 6.36 -19.75 3.50
CA LEU A 249 6.39 -18.32 3.17
C LEU A 249 7.81 -17.74 3.18
N SER A 250 8.66 -18.22 4.09
CA SER A 250 10.08 -17.83 4.22
C SER A 250 11.02 -18.76 3.46
N ASN A 251 10.52 -19.45 2.43
CA ASN A 251 11.38 -20.30 1.62
C ASN A 251 12.45 -19.47 0.90
N LYS A 252 13.72 -19.86 1.08
CA LYS A 252 14.89 -19.17 0.51
C LYS A 252 14.82 -18.95 -1.01
N TYR A 253 14.17 -19.85 -1.75
CA TYR A 253 14.03 -19.71 -3.21
C TYR A 253 12.99 -18.65 -3.56
N PHE A 254 11.88 -18.57 -2.82
CA PHE A 254 10.93 -17.47 -2.97
C PHE A 254 11.58 -16.12 -2.64
N GLU A 255 12.35 -16.06 -1.57
CA GLU A 255 13.08 -14.84 -1.18
C GLU A 255 14.11 -14.43 -2.22
N TYR A 256 14.86 -15.37 -2.81
CA TYR A 256 15.82 -15.06 -3.87
C TYR A 256 15.17 -14.30 -5.04
N TYR A 257 14.06 -14.78 -5.57
CA TYR A 257 13.38 -14.10 -6.70
C TYR A 257 12.74 -12.78 -6.27
N LEU A 258 12.21 -12.69 -5.05
CA LEU A 258 11.58 -11.47 -4.54
C LEU A 258 12.59 -10.38 -4.15
N ALA A 259 13.72 -10.73 -3.55
CA ALA A 259 14.79 -9.78 -3.24
C ALA A 259 15.41 -9.22 -4.54
N ASN A 260 15.67 -10.10 -5.52
CA ASN A 260 16.16 -9.70 -6.82
C ASN A 260 15.13 -8.91 -7.65
N PHE A 261 13.84 -8.96 -7.32
CA PHE A 261 12.82 -8.09 -7.94
C PHE A 261 13.04 -6.63 -7.55
N TYR A 262 13.31 -6.37 -6.26
CA TYR A 262 13.60 -5.02 -5.77
C TYR A 262 14.92 -4.47 -6.33
N GLU A 263 15.86 -5.35 -6.70
CA GLU A 263 17.09 -4.95 -7.40
C GLU A 263 16.90 -4.79 -8.92
N GLN A 264 16.20 -5.72 -9.61
CA GLN A 264 15.97 -5.70 -11.07
C GLN A 264 14.96 -4.65 -11.53
N LYS A 265 14.17 -4.09 -10.62
CA LYS A 265 13.36 -2.89 -10.87
C LYS A 265 13.48 -1.97 -9.68
N SER A 266 14.72 -1.69 -9.28
CA SER A 266 14.95 -0.72 -8.24
C SER A 266 14.46 0.63 -8.75
N ILE A 267 13.90 1.40 -7.84
CA ILE A 267 13.72 2.85 -7.93
C ILE A 267 14.96 3.52 -8.58
N LYS A 268 16.16 2.92 -8.50
CA LYS A 268 17.38 3.31 -9.22
C LYS A 268 17.26 3.34 -10.76
N ASP A 269 16.47 2.50 -11.41
CA ASP A 269 16.30 2.53 -12.87
C ASP A 269 15.29 3.60 -13.32
N TYR A 270 14.22 3.81 -12.52
CA TYR A 270 13.32 4.95 -12.68
C TYR A 270 14.04 6.27 -12.35
N LEU A 271 14.79 6.31 -11.26
CA LEU A 271 15.63 7.44 -10.87
C LEU A 271 16.75 7.63 -11.88
N ASN A 272 17.42 6.61 -12.41
CA ASN A 272 18.43 6.78 -13.45
C ASN A 272 17.83 7.28 -14.76
N SER A 273 16.59 6.87 -15.09
CA SER A 273 15.88 7.43 -16.24
C SER A 273 15.50 8.89 -15.97
N ILE A 274 14.93 9.21 -14.81
CA ILE A 274 14.60 10.57 -14.37
C ILE A 274 15.86 11.43 -14.26
N LEU A 275 16.99 10.88 -13.81
CA LEU A 275 18.30 11.54 -13.67
C LEU A 275 18.96 11.77 -15.03
N LYS A 276 18.74 10.89 -16.02
CA LYS A 276 19.11 11.15 -17.42
C LYS A 276 18.26 12.28 -18.02
N PHE A 277 17.00 12.37 -17.62
CA PHE A 277 16.13 13.49 -17.98
C PHE A 277 16.30 14.69 -17.04
N TYR A 278 17.05 14.59 -15.95
CA TYR A 278 17.18 15.66 -14.96
C TYR A 278 17.76 16.94 -15.56
N PRO A 279 18.82 16.90 -16.41
CA PRO A 279 19.27 18.10 -17.12
C PRO A 279 18.18 18.70 -18.03
N LEU A 280 17.36 17.86 -18.67
CA LEU A 280 16.29 18.30 -19.56
C LEU A 280 15.09 18.88 -18.78
N ILE A 281 14.73 18.25 -17.65
CA ILE A 281 13.68 18.69 -16.73
C ILE A 281 14.12 19.99 -16.05
N LEU A 282 15.37 20.05 -15.58
CA LEU A 282 15.96 21.24 -14.98
C LEU A 282 16.04 22.37 -16.01
N SER A 283 16.45 22.07 -17.24
CA SER A 283 16.45 23.02 -18.36
C SER A 283 15.03 23.48 -18.73
N GLY A 284 14.04 22.59 -18.67
CA GLY A 284 12.64 22.92 -18.95
C GLY A 284 12.04 23.79 -17.86
N ILE A 285 12.23 23.42 -16.59
CA ILE A 285 11.80 24.21 -15.43
C ILE A 285 12.52 25.56 -15.42
N SER A 286 13.80 25.62 -15.79
CA SER A 286 14.53 26.88 -15.89
C SER A 286 14.06 27.77 -17.01
N LEU A 287 13.79 27.20 -18.18
CA LEU A 287 13.22 27.94 -19.30
C LEU A 287 11.83 28.50 -18.93
N VAL A 288 10.94 27.65 -18.42
CA VAL A 288 9.57 28.05 -18.04
C VAL A 288 9.59 29.07 -16.91
N SER A 289 10.47 28.89 -15.92
CA SER A 289 10.69 29.87 -14.86
C SER A 289 11.10 31.23 -15.42
N VAL A 290 12.12 31.26 -16.28
CA VAL A 290 12.59 32.49 -16.93
C VAL A 290 11.45 33.13 -17.73
N ILE A 291 10.67 32.34 -18.49
CA ILE A 291 9.49 32.83 -19.22
C ILE A 291 8.45 33.43 -18.26
N CYS A 292 8.14 32.78 -17.14
CA CYS A 292 7.20 33.30 -16.14
C CYS A 292 7.70 34.61 -15.51
N TYR A 293 9.00 34.72 -15.21
CA TYR A 293 9.60 35.95 -14.73
C TYR A 293 9.48 37.09 -15.76
N PHE A 294 9.87 36.82 -17.00
CA PHE A 294 9.79 37.82 -18.08
C PHE A 294 8.35 38.19 -18.43
N ALA A 295 7.42 37.23 -18.38
CA ALA A 295 6.00 37.50 -18.58
C ALA A 295 5.45 38.38 -17.46
N TYR A 296 5.75 38.08 -16.19
CA TYR A 296 5.27 38.88 -15.06
C TYR A 296 5.86 40.30 -15.09
N PHE A 297 7.18 40.43 -15.08
CA PHE A 297 7.84 41.74 -15.02
C PHE A 297 7.74 42.54 -16.32
N GLY A 298 7.75 41.86 -17.47
CA GLY A 298 7.67 42.50 -18.78
C GLY A 298 6.25 42.92 -19.20
N ILE A 299 5.22 42.11 -18.90
CA ILE A 299 3.84 42.37 -19.36
C ILE A 299 3.01 43.07 -18.28
N PHE A 300 3.12 42.68 -17.01
CA PHE A 300 2.25 43.20 -15.94
C PHE A 300 2.86 44.42 -15.22
N ILE A 301 4.17 44.39 -14.97
CA ILE A 301 4.87 45.46 -14.23
C ILE A 301 5.48 46.50 -15.17
N GLY A 302 6.00 46.08 -16.33
CA GLY A 302 6.63 46.95 -17.31
C GLY A 302 8.06 47.39 -16.99
N TYR A 303 8.70 46.81 -15.96
CA TYR A 303 10.12 47.03 -15.64
C TYR A 303 10.77 45.75 -15.11
N PHE A 304 12.07 45.58 -15.36
CA PHE A 304 12.85 44.43 -14.90
C PHE A 304 13.70 44.78 -13.68
N PRO A 305 13.50 44.12 -12.53
CA PRO A 305 14.41 44.20 -11.39
C PRO A 305 15.84 43.79 -11.79
N VAL A 306 16.85 44.48 -11.24
CA VAL A 306 18.24 44.00 -11.31
C VAL A 306 18.41 42.85 -10.32
N LEU A 307 18.10 41.64 -10.77
CA LEU A 307 18.21 40.41 -9.99
C LEU A 307 19.33 39.52 -10.54
N SER A 308 19.95 38.73 -9.66
CA SER A 308 20.92 37.73 -10.12
C SER A 308 20.20 36.63 -10.91
N GLY A 309 20.94 35.91 -11.77
CA GLY A 309 20.36 34.83 -12.58
C GLY A 309 19.67 33.74 -11.75
N SER A 310 20.14 33.49 -10.53
CA SER A 310 19.49 32.57 -9.58
C SER A 310 18.18 33.11 -9.02
N ASP A 311 18.09 34.41 -8.76
CA ASP A 311 16.87 35.02 -8.20
C ASP A 311 15.76 35.12 -9.25
N ILE A 312 16.13 35.38 -10.51
CA ILE A 312 15.23 35.33 -11.67
C ILE A 312 14.61 33.93 -11.77
N PHE A 313 15.44 32.89 -11.66
CA PHE A 313 14.97 31.50 -11.70
C PHE A 313 14.07 31.16 -10.49
N TYR A 314 14.41 31.64 -9.30
CA TYR A 314 13.61 31.39 -8.11
C TYR A 314 12.23 32.02 -8.20
N VAL A 315 12.16 33.31 -8.55
CA VAL A 315 10.90 34.05 -8.67
C VAL A 315 10.01 33.45 -9.76
N GLY A 316 10.58 33.18 -10.94
CA GLY A 316 9.86 32.56 -12.04
C GLY A 316 9.33 31.16 -11.72
N ALA A 317 10.12 30.35 -11.00
CA ALA A 317 9.73 29.01 -10.61
C ALA A 317 8.61 29.02 -9.55
N LEU A 318 8.65 29.97 -8.63
CA LEU A 318 7.62 30.16 -7.61
C LEU A 318 6.29 30.56 -8.24
N LEU A 319 6.28 31.53 -9.17
CA LEU A 319 5.09 31.92 -9.92
C LEU A 319 4.52 30.73 -10.71
N PHE A 320 5.37 30.00 -11.43
CA PHE A 320 4.96 28.81 -12.18
C PHE A 320 4.36 27.72 -11.29
N PHE A 321 4.99 27.44 -10.13
CA PHE A 321 4.57 26.37 -9.24
C PHE A 321 3.18 26.61 -8.64
N VAL A 322 2.90 27.83 -8.20
CA VAL A 322 1.57 28.19 -7.68
C VAL A 322 0.51 28.03 -8.78
N VAL A 323 0.78 28.53 -9.99
CA VAL A 323 -0.14 28.39 -11.13
C VAL A 323 -0.36 26.92 -11.53
N ALA A 324 0.68 26.10 -11.49
CA ALA A 324 0.60 24.67 -11.77
C ALA A 324 -0.28 23.93 -10.75
N ILE A 325 -0.16 24.26 -9.45
CA ILE A 325 -1.01 23.68 -8.40
C ILE A 325 -2.49 23.99 -8.67
N PHE A 326 -2.82 25.25 -8.94
CA PHE A 326 -4.21 25.63 -9.25
C PHE A 326 -4.73 24.94 -10.51
N THR A 327 -3.89 24.82 -11.54
CA THR A 327 -4.25 24.13 -12.79
C THR A 327 -4.60 22.66 -12.56
N ILE A 328 -3.83 21.97 -11.71
CA ILE A 328 -4.07 20.55 -11.39
C ILE A 328 -5.48 20.36 -10.81
N PHE A 329 -5.97 21.27 -9.95
CA PHE A 329 -7.31 21.16 -9.38
C PHE A 329 -8.44 21.24 -10.41
N PHE A 330 -8.24 21.90 -11.56
CA PHE A 330 -9.24 21.95 -12.63
C PHE A 330 -9.20 20.71 -13.53
N ILE A 331 -8.01 20.18 -13.81
CA ILE A 331 -7.84 19.06 -14.74
C ILE A 331 -8.10 17.71 -14.06
N LEU A 332 -7.71 17.58 -12.78
CA LEU A 332 -7.76 16.33 -12.04
C LEU A 332 -9.18 15.71 -11.96
N PRO A 333 -10.27 16.46 -11.72
CA PRO A 333 -11.62 15.91 -11.77
C PRO A 333 -11.98 15.31 -13.14
N ILE A 334 -11.59 15.96 -14.24
CA ILE A 334 -11.88 15.47 -15.60
C ILE A 334 -11.16 14.14 -15.87
N MET A 335 -9.89 14.03 -15.44
CA MET A 335 -9.11 12.80 -15.61
C MET A 335 -9.63 11.64 -14.76
N LEU A 336 -10.15 11.92 -13.56
CA LEU A 336 -10.62 10.89 -12.61
C LEU A 336 -12.09 10.48 -12.83
N TYR A 337 -12.83 11.22 -13.65
CA TYR A 337 -14.24 10.95 -13.96
C TYR A 337 -14.54 9.53 -14.52
N PRO A 338 -13.70 8.89 -15.36
CA PRO A 338 -13.94 7.51 -15.83
C PRO A 338 -13.96 6.48 -14.70
N GLY A 339 -13.13 6.69 -13.67
CA GLY A 339 -13.11 5.86 -12.48
C GLY A 339 -14.44 5.95 -11.71
N HIS A 340 -15.11 7.09 -11.77
CA HIS A 340 -16.44 7.27 -11.20
C HIS A 340 -17.55 6.55 -12.00
N ILE A 341 -17.44 6.46 -13.35
CA ILE A 341 -18.44 5.76 -14.19
C ILE A 341 -18.29 4.23 -14.13
N ARG A 342 -17.05 3.72 -14.18
CA ARG A 342 -16.79 2.25 -14.25
C ARG A 342 -17.22 1.50 -12.99
N TYR A 343 -17.24 2.19 -11.86
CA TYR A 343 -17.77 1.70 -10.60
C TYR A 343 -18.96 2.57 -10.24
N PRO A 344 -20.12 2.37 -10.91
CA PRO A 344 -21.32 3.10 -10.52
C PRO A 344 -21.57 2.81 -9.03
N LEU A 345 -22.08 3.79 -8.31
CA LEU A 345 -22.49 3.74 -6.90
C LEU A 345 -23.57 2.67 -6.60
N ARG A 346 -23.36 1.41 -7.00
CA ARG A 346 -24.07 0.26 -6.48
C ARG A 346 -23.39 -0.09 -5.17
N TYR A 347 -23.90 0.58 -4.13
CA TYR A 347 -23.98 0.13 -2.75
C TYR A 347 -24.33 -1.37 -2.69
N LYS A 348 -23.35 -2.25 -2.89
CA LYS A 348 -23.50 -3.67 -2.55
C LYS A 348 -22.58 -4.07 -1.41
N ASN A 349 -21.40 -3.47 -1.27
CA ASN A 349 -20.39 -3.90 -0.28
C ASN A 349 -19.76 -2.75 0.55
N GLY A 350 -20.52 -1.71 0.89
CA GLY A 350 -20.22 -0.83 2.05
C GLY A 350 -19.05 0.17 1.98
N GLU A 351 -18.04 0.01 1.13
CA GLU A 351 -16.88 0.94 1.14
C GLU A 351 -16.44 1.30 -0.29
N TYR A 352 -16.87 2.47 -0.77
CA TYR A 352 -16.34 3.05 -2.02
C TYR A 352 -15.74 4.44 -1.76
N PHE A 353 -14.42 4.51 -1.84
CA PHE A 353 -13.67 5.76 -1.85
C PHE A 353 -13.45 6.22 -3.29
N SER A 354 -14.06 7.36 -3.66
CA SER A 354 -13.95 7.90 -5.02
C SER A 354 -12.84 8.94 -5.08
N LEU A 355 -11.75 8.64 -5.79
CA LEU A 355 -10.67 9.59 -6.07
C LEU A 355 -11.18 10.85 -6.79
N PHE A 356 -12.21 10.71 -7.62
CA PHE A 356 -12.89 11.84 -8.26
C PHE A 356 -13.52 12.77 -7.21
N LEU A 357 -14.26 12.22 -6.23
CA LEU A 357 -14.88 13.03 -5.19
C LEU A 357 -13.84 13.65 -4.27
N LEU A 358 -12.76 12.92 -3.97
CA LEU A 358 -11.64 13.46 -3.22
C LEU A 358 -11.02 14.68 -3.94
N SER A 359 -10.84 14.60 -5.26
CA SER A 359 -10.30 15.71 -6.05
C SER A 359 -11.17 16.96 -6.03
N LEU A 360 -12.50 16.80 -5.97
CA LEU A 360 -13.44 17.91 -5.79
C LEU A 360 -13.43 18.44 -4.35
N SER A 361 -13.16 17.61 -3.36
CA SER A 361 -13.23 17.99 -1.93
C SER A 361 -12.02 18.78 -1.45
N PHE A 362 -10.86 18.49 -2.03
CA PHE A 362 -9.58 19.04 -1.58
C PHE A 362 -9.50 20.59 -1.63
N PRO A 363 -9.91 21.29 -2.72
CA PRO A 363 -9.82 22.75 -2.78
C PRO A 363 -10.67 23.45 -1.71
N LEU A 364 -11.88 22.93 -1.46
CA LEU A 364 -12.79 23.47 -0.45
C LEU A 364 -12.22 23.29 0.96
N ALA A 365 -11.68 22.10 1.26
CA ALA A 365 -11.06 21.84 2.54
C ALA A 365 -9.88 22.77 2.81
N LEU A 366 -9.03 22.99 1.80
CA LEU A 366 -7.87 23.88 1.88
C LEU A 366 -8.30 25.32 2.11
N LEU A 367 -9.29 25.81 1.36
CA LEU A 367 -9.80 27.17 1.47
C LEU A 367 -10.44 27.43 2.84
N THR A 368 -11.29 26.51 3.34
CA THR A 368 -11.92 26.67 4.66
C THR A 368 -10.89 26.63 5.79
N THR A 369 -9.91 25.74 5.70
CA THR A 369 -8.82 25.67 6.68
C THR A 369 -8.00 26.96 6.68
N PHE A 370 -7.72 27.52 5.51
CA PHE A 370 -7.01 28.79 5.38
C PHE A 370 -7.77 29.96 6.01
N ILE A 371 -9.07 30.08 5.74
CA ILE A 371 -9.94 31.13 6.31
C ILE A 371 -9.97 31.03 7.85
N ILE A 372 -10.15 29.82 8.37
CA ILE A 372 -10.25 29.61 9.82
C ILE A 372 -8.91 29.85 10.51
N ASN A 373 -7.80 29.47 9.86
CA ASN A 373 -6.47 29.77 10.36
C ASN A 373 -6.23 31.29 10.45
N ILE A 374 -6.59 32.05 9.41
CA ILE A 374 -6.50 33.53 9.46
C ILE A 374 -7.38 34.10 10.59
N ALA A 375 -8.60 33.58 10.75
CA ALA A 375 -9.56 34.14 11.69
C ALA A 375 -9.26 33.83 13.17
N PHE A 376 -8.67 32.67 13.46
CA PHE A 376 -8.49 32.18 14.83
C PHE A 376 -7.02 31.92 15.21
N TYR A 377 -6.08 32.11 14.29
CA TYR A 377 -4.64 31.90 14.48
C TYR A 377 -4.31 30.57 15.16
N ILE A 378 -4.43 29.49 14.38
CA ILE A 378 -4.39 28.11 14.89
C ILE A 378 -2.96 27.56 14.83
N ASP A 379 -2.54 26.80 15.85
CA ASP A 379 -1.24 26.15 15.91
C ASP A 379 -1.01 25.12 14.79
N ALA A 380 0.24 24.91 14.38
CA ALA A 380 0.59 24.08 13.22
C ALA A 380 0.06 22.63 13.26
N LYS A 381 -0.04 22.02 14.45
CA LYS A 381 -0.61 20.67 14.63
C LYS A 381 -2.12 20.67 14.46
N ASP A 382 -2.78 21.72 14.93
CA ASP A 382 -4.22 21.87 14.86
C ASP A 382 -4.66 22.22 13.43
N ILE A 383 -3.85 22.95 12.64
CA ILE A 383 -4.11 23.18 11.22
C ILE A 383 -4.32 21.86 10.45
N LEU A 384 -3.47 20.86 10.69
CA LEU A 384 -3.58 19.57 10.00
C LEU A 384 -4.87 18.84 10.41
N PHE A 385 -5.20 18.86 11.70
CA PHE A 385 -6.42 18.26 12.21
C PHE A 385 -7.66 18.96 11.63
N THR A 386 -7.69 20.29 11.66
CA THR A 386 -8.73 21.14 11.06
C THR A 386 -8.90 20.85 9.57
N PHE A 387 -7.80 20.72 8.83
CA PHE A 387 -7.83 20.34 7.41
C PHE A 387 -8.49 18.98 7.18
N MET A 388 -8.11 17.97 7.97
CA MET A 388 -8.69 16.63 7.84
C MET A 388 -10.19 16.61 8.14
N VAL A 389 -10.65 17.38 9.12
CA VAL A 389 -12.08 17.54 9.44
C VAL A 389 -12.83 18.18 8.27
N PHE A 390 -12.31 19.27 7.70
CA PHE A 390 -12.95 19.91 6.55
C PHE A 390 -12.85 19.10 5.26
N LEU A 391 -11.82 18.26 5.11
CA LEU A 391 -11.73 17.31 4.02
C LEU A 391 -12.82 16.25 4.11
N ALA A 392 -13.08 15.71 5.30
CA ALA A 392 -14.18 14.77 5.51
C ALA A 392 -15.55 15.43 5.24
N LEU A 393 -15.75 16.68 5.70
CA LEU A 393 -17.00 17.41 5.51
C LEU A 393 -17.26 17.78 4.04
N SER A 394 -16.24 18.28 3.33
CA SER A 394 -16.32 18.55 1.89
C SER A 394 -16.54 17.27 1.06
N TYR A 395 -15.97 16.14 1.48
CA TYR A 395 -16.23 14.84 0.86
C TYR A 395 -17.68 14.38 1.05
N LEU A 396 -18.26 14.56 2.25
CA LEU A 396 -19.69 14.30 2.46
C LEU A 396 -20.58 15.18 1.57
N LEU A 397 -20.24 16.46 1.41
CA LEU A 397 -20.95 17.38 0.51
C LEU A 397 -20.85 16.95 -0.96
N SER A 398 -19.68 16.50 -1.41
CA SER A 398 -19.50 15.90 -2.74
C SER A 398 -20.39 14.66 -2.94
N CYS A 399 -20.52 13.80 -1.93
CA CYS A 399 -21.43 12.65 -1.98
C CYS A 399 -22.91 13.08 -2.11
N ILE A 400 -23.33 14.08 -1.33
CA ILE A 400 -24.68 14.66 -1.40
C ILE A 400 -24.95 15.24 -2.80
N THR A 401 -23.96 15.89 -3.39
CA THR A 401 -24.03 16.47 -4.75
C THR A 401 -24.37 15.40 -5.79
N ILE A 402 -23.75 14.22 -5.73
CA ILE A 402 -24.10 13.11 -6.64
C ILE A 402 -25.53 12.62 -6.41
N TRP A 403 -25.94 12.49 -5.15
CA TRP A 403 -27.30 12.07 -4.80
C TRP A 403 -28.36 13.06 -5.34
N ILE A 404 -28.08 14.36 -5.25
CA ILE A 404 -28.91 15.43 -5.83
C ILE A 404 -28.97 15.29 -7.35
N LYS A 405 -27.81 15.14 -8.02
CA LYS A 405 -27.73 14.99 -9.48
C LYS A 405 -28.57 13.81 -9.98
N GLY A 406 -28.56 12.68 -9.28
CA GLY A 406 -29.36 11.50 -9.63
C GLY A 406 -30.88 11.70 -9.58
N LYS A 407 -31.36 12.79 -8.95
CA LYS A 407 -32.78 13.11 -8.80
C LYS A 407 -33.26 14.29 -9.67
N ILE A 408 -32.34 15.17 -10.10
CA ILE A 408 -32.69 16.41 -10.82
C ILE A 408 -32.64 16.19 -12.33
N LEU A 409 -33.69 16.63 -13.05
CA LEU A 409 -33.73 16.65 -14.51
C LEU A 409 -32.88 17.82 -15.06
N GLU A 410 -32.19 17.64 -16.18
CA GLU A 410 -31.25 18.64 -16.77
C GLU A 410 -31.85 20.04 -16.95
N ARG A 411 -33.15 20.15 -17.29
CA ARG A 411 -33.85 21.46 -17.44
C ARG A 411 -34.11 22.18 -16.11
N VAL A 412 -34.34 21.42 -15.04
CA VAL A 412 -34.54 21.97 -13.69
C VAL A 412 -33.20 22.48 -13.14
N PHE A 413 -32.11 21.81 -13.48
CA PHE A 413 -30.76 22.23 -13.10
C PHE A 413 -30.40 23.63 -13.65
N ALA A 414 -30.70 23.91 -14.92
CA ALA A 414 -30.44 25.23 -15.52
C ALA A 414 -31.17 26.36 -14.79
N LEU A 415 -32.43 26.14 -14.39
CA LEU A 415 -33.20 27.11 -13.60
C LEU A 415 -32.64 27.28 -12.18
N CYS A 416 -32.19 26.19 -11.54
CA CYS A 416 -31.51 26.26 -10.25
C CYS A 416 -30.20 27.06 -10.31
N MET A 417 -29.44 26.97 -11.41
CA MET A 417 -28.22 27.77 -11.59
C MET A 417 -28.53 29.27 -11.73
N ILE A 418 -29.60 29.63 -12.44
CA ILE A 418 -30.04 31.03 -12.57
C ILE A 418 -30.53 31.58 -11.23
N MET A 419 -31.32 30.81 -10.47
CA MET A 419 -31.74 31.21 -9.13
C MET A 419 -30.56 31.29 -8.14
N TRP A 420 -29.55 30.45 -8.30
CA TRP A 420 -28.34 30.50 -7.51
C TRP A 420 -27.51 31.76 -7.80
N LEU A 421 -27.35 32.15 -9.07
CA LEU A 421 -26.69 33.42 -9.44
C LEU A 421 -27.40 34.64 -8.85
N ALA A 422 -28.74 34.64 -8.87
CA ALA A 422 -29.53 35.69 -8.22
C ALA A 422 -29.35 35.69 -6.69
N TYR A 423 -29.27 34.51 -6.07
CA TYR A 423 -29.03 34.36 -4.63
C TYR A 423 -27.64 34.86 -4.21
N ILE A 424 -26.60 34.61 -5.00
CA ILE A 424 -25.25 35.17 -4.78
C ILE A 424 -25.30 36.70 -4.74
N PHE A 425 -25.99 37.31 -5.69
CA PHE A 425 -26.08 38.77 -5.80
C PHE A 425 -26.78 39.39 -4.58
N ILE A 426 -27.88 38.78 -4.12
CA ILE A 426 -28.62 39.20 -2.93
C ILE A 426 -27.78 39.05 -1.65
N LEU A 427 -26.96 37.99 -1.56
CA LEU A 427 -26.12 37.75 -0.38
C LEU A 427 -24.87 38.63 -0.33
N ILE A 428 -24.21 38.92 -1.45
CA ILE A 428 -23.11 39.91 -1.51
C ILE A 428 -23.63 41.26 -1.03
N PHE A 429 -24.86 41.62 -1.44
CA PHE A 429 -25.53 42.83 -0.97
C PHE A 429 -25.74 42.80 0.55
N LEU A 430 -26.22 41.70 1.12
CA LEU A 430 -26.46 41.57 2.57
C LEU A 430 -25.17 41.49 3.42
N SER A 431 -24.09 40.88 2.90
CA SER A 431 -22.79 40.80 3.59
C SER A 431 -22.17 42.17 3.82
N ASN A 432 -22.49 43.17 2.98
CA ASN A 432 -21.99 44.53 3.13
C ASN A 432 -22.68 45.33 4.26
N PHE A 433 -23.76 44.81 4.87
CA PHE A 433 -24.52 45.48 5.94
C PHE A 433 -24.28 44.91 7.35
N GLN A 434 -23.49 43.83 7.50
CA GLN A 434 -23.21 43.24 8.82
C GLN A 434 -21.97 43.86 9.47
N THR A 435 -22.05 44.14 10.78
CA THR A 435 -20.97 44.78 11.55
C THR A 435 -20.18 43.82 12.46
N ASN A 436 -20.69 42.60 12.71
CA ASN A 436 -20.06 41.65 13.63
C ASN A 436 -19.21 40.60 12.86
N LEU A 437 -17.92 40.50 13.17
CA LEU A 437 -16.94 39.66 12.48
C LEU A 437 -17.29 38.16 12.48
N ILE A 438 -17.84 37.64 13.58
CA ILE A 438 -18.27 36.23 13.67
C ILE A 438 -19.47 35.96 12.75
N SER A 439 -20.42 36.90 12.71
CA SER A 439 -21.59 36.80 11.84
C SER A 439 -21.18 36.80 10.37
N ILE A 440 -20.26 37.69 9.99
CA ILE A 440 -19.71 37.76 8.64
C ILE A 440 -19.02 36.45 8.26
N LEU A 441 -18.22 35.88 9.16
CA LEU A 441 -17.49 34.64 8.91
C LEU A 441 -18.44 33.44 8.72
N VAL A 442 -19.47 33.31 9.57
CA VAL A 442 -20.47 32.23 9.45
C VAL A 442 -21.24 32.34 8.14
N VAL A 443 -21.68 33.54 7.77
CA VAL A 443 -22.41 33.78 6.50
C VAL A 443 -21.51 33.48 5.29
N ASN A 444 -20.25 33.90 5.32
CA ASN A 444 -19.30 33.66 4.22
C ASN A 444 -18.94 32.18 4.08
N LEU A 445 -18.73 31.45 5.18
CA LEU A 445 -18.50 30.01 5.13
C LEU A 445 -19.73 29.28 4.57
N PHE A 446 -20.92 29.62 5.06
CA PHE A 446 -22.17 29.04 4.55
C PHE A 446 -22.33 29.27 3.03
N PHE A 447 -22.02 30.49 2.57
CA PHE A 447 -22.01 30.83 1.16
C PHE A 447 -21.04 29.98 0.34
N ILE A 448 -19.81 29.82 0.82
CA ILE A 448 -18.77 29.00 0.19
C ILE A 448 -19.26 27.55 0.03
N TYR A 449 -19.88 26.98 1.08
CA TYR A 449 -20.38 25.60 1.05
C TYR A 449 -21.57 25.40 0.10
N ILE A 450 -22.51 26.36 0.00
CA ILE A 450 -23.60 26.27 -0.99
C ILE A 450 -23.02 26.39 -2.41
N THR A 451 -22.16 27.37 -2.64
CA THR A 451 -21.47 27.60 -3.92
C THR A 451 -20.74 26.36 -4.38
N TYR A 452 -20.08 25.67 -3.45
CA TYR A 452 -19.38 24.43 -3.70
C TYR A 452 -20.28 23.31 -4.24
N ILE A 453 -21.49 23.14 -3.70
CA ILE A 453 -22.44 22.12 -4.18
C ILE A 453 -22.81 22.39 -5.65
N PHE A 454 -23.13 23.65 -5.98
CA PHE A 454 -23.46 24.03 -7.36
C PHE A 454 -22.26 23.88 -8.30
N PHE A 455 -21.06 24.26 -7.84
CA PHE A 455 -19.83 24.05 -8.59
C PHE A 455 -19.59 22.56 -8.88
N CYS A 456 -19.71 21.69 -7.88
CA CYS A 456 -19.56 20.24 -8.06
C CYS A 456 -20.60 19.66 -9.01
N LEU A 457 -21.85 20.11 -8.94
CA LEU A 457 -22.89 19.74 -9.91
C LEU A 457 -22.51 20.17 -11.33
N GLY A 458 -22.03 21.41 -11.50
CA GLY A 458 -21.56 21.94 -12.78
C GLY A 458 -20.42 21.11 -13.37
N VAL A 459 -19.38 20.81 -12.57
CA VAL A 459 -18.24 19.97 -12.98
C VAL A 459 -18.70 18.56 -13.34
N LEU A 460 -19.61 17.97 -12.56
CA LEU A 460 -20.18 16.65 -12.84
C LEU A 460 -20.96 16.62 -14.15
N CYS A 461 -21.77 17.63 -14.45
CA CYS A 461 -22.51 17.73 -15.71
C CYS A 461 -21.57 17.97 -16.90
N PHE A 462 -20.58 18.85 -16.72
CA PHE A 462 -19.56 19.12 -17.73
C PHE A 462 -18.76 17.85 -18.06
N CYS A 463 -18.26 17.14 -17.05
CA CYS A 463 -17.55 15.88 -17.25
C CYS A 463 -18.45 14.84 -17.94
N GLU A 464 -19.73 14.75 -17.58
CA GLU A 464 -20.64 13.85 -18.26
C GLU A 464 -20.80 14.17 -19.76
N GLY A 465 -20.98 15.44 -20.10
CA GLY A 465 -21.09 15.90 -21.49
C GLY A 465 -19.86 15.53 -22.32
N ILE A 466 -18.66 15.95 -21.89
CA ILE A 466 -17.42 15.72 -22.65
C ILE A 466 -17.06 14.23 -22.82
N TYR A 467 -17.49 13.39 -21.88
CA TYR A 467 -17.28 11.94 -21.96
C TYR A 467 -18.36 11.25 -22.81
N LYS A 468 -19.61 11.74 -22.82
CA LYS A 468 -20.65 11.28 -23.77
C LYS A 468 -20.29 11.64 -25.22
N ASP A 469 -19.78 12.85 -25.43
CA ASP A 469 -19.41 13.35 -26.76
C ASP A 469 -18.06 12.81 -27.25
N GLY A 470 -17.30 12.10 -26.40
CA GLY A 470 -16.00 11.53 -26.73
C GLY A 470 -14.83 12.54 -26.80
N THR A 471 -15.11 13.84 -26.67
CA THR A 471 -14.15 14.97 -26.80
C THR A 471 -13.26 15.20 -25.57
N HIS A 472 -13.43 14.41 -24.50
CA HIS A 472 -12.69 14.52 -23.24
C HIS A 472 -11.16 14.70 -23.37
N LYS A 473 -10.49 14.01 -24.32
CA LYS A 473 -9.03 14.14 -24.51
C LYS A 473 -8.63 15.49 -25.07
N GLU A 474 -9.37 15.98 -26.07
CA GLU A 474 -9.13 17.26 -26.72
C GLU A 474 -9.39 18.41 -25.75
N ILE A 475 -10.51 18.34 -25.02
CA ILE A 475 -10.86 19.35 -24.02
C ILE A 475 -9.86 19.36 -22.86
N SER A 476 -9.43 18.19 -22.37
CA SER A 476 -8.38 18.12 -21.33
C SER A 476 -7.06 18.72 -21.81
N PHE A 477 -6.69 18.46 -23.07
CA PHE A 477 -5.48 19.02 -23.68
C PHE A 477 -5.58 20.55 -23.81
N ILE A 478 -6.71 21.08 -24.27
CA ILE A 478 -6.95 22.53 -24.36
C ILE A 478 -6.87 23.19 -22.97
N LEU A 479 -7.54 22.62 -21.97
CA LEU A 479 -7.52 23.14 -20.60
C LEU A 479 -6.11 23.10 -19.98
N MET A 480 -5.28 22.12 -20.35
CA MET A 480 -3.90 22.02 -19.89
C MET A 480 -3.04 23.22 -20.27
N PHE A 481 -3.33 23.88 -21.39
CA PHE A 481 -2.63 25.10 -21.80
C PHE A 481 -3.38 26.37 -21.42
N LEU A 482 -4.71 26.38 -21.56
CA LEU A 482 -5.53 27.57 -21.31
C LEU A 482 -5.60 27.91 -19.82
N CYS A 483 -5.81 26.92 -18.95
CA CYS A 483 -5.97 27.15 -17.50
C CYS A 483 -4.73 27.81 -16.87
N PRO A 484 -3.49 27.31 -17.08
CA PRO A 484 -2.30 27.98 -16.54
C PRO A 484 -2.19 29.43 -16.97
N ILE A 485 -2.48 29.73 -18.24
CA ILE A 485 -2.41 31.09 -18.78
C ILE A 485 -3.41 31.98 -18.04
N VAL A 486 -4.68 31.60 -18.00
CA VAL A 486 -5.73 32.38 -17.33
C VAL A 486 -5.40 32.56 -15.85
N ILE A 487 -5.03 31.49 -15.15
CA ILE A 487 -4.66 31.52 -13.73
C ILE A 487 -3.46 32.44 -13.51
N PHE A 488 -2.44 32.39 -14.36
CA PHE A 488 -1.29 33.28 -14.30
C PHE A 488 -1.70 34.75 -14.44
N PHE A 489 -2.55 35.08 -15.40
CA PHE A 489 -3.06 36.46 -15.58
C PHE A 489 -3.83 36.99 -14.37
N TYR A 490 -4.59 36.15 -13.68
CA TYR A 490 -5.38 36.57 -12.53
C TYR A 490 -4.60 36.58 -11.21
N LEU A 491 -3.67 35.64 -11.00
CA LEU A 491 -3.04 35.43 -9.70
C LEU A 491 -1.59 35.92 -9.61
N ALA A 492 -0.89 36.15 -10.71
CA ALA A 492 0.55 36.44 -10.65
C ALA A 492 0.89 37.67 -9.78
N ASP A 493 0.08 38.72 -9.85
CA ASP A 493 0.28 39.94 -9.05
C ASP A 493 0.05 39.71 -7.55
N ASP A 494 -1.04 39.02 -7.20
CA ASP A 494 -1.35 38.68 -5.81
C ASP A 494 -0.30 37.73 -5.22
N ILE A 495 0.19 36.77 -6.01
CA ILE A 495 1.28 35.87 -5.61
C ILE A 495 2.53 36.72 -5.33
N ALA A 496 2.92 37.57 -6.26
CA ALA A 496 4.14 38.36 -6.12
C ALA A 496 4.08 39.31 -4.90
N LYS A 497 2.93 39.94 -4.62
CA LYS A 497 2.74 40.76 -3.41
C LYS A 497 2.84 39.95 -2.12
N LYS A 498 2.18 38.79 -2.08
CA LYS A 498 2.09 37.95 -0.87
C LYS A 498 3.41 37.26 -0.52
N PHE A 499 4.27 37.06 -1.51
CA PHE A 499 5.63 36.56 -1.34
C PHE A 499 6.68 37.69 -1.27
N GLU A 500 6.25 38.96 -1.12
CA GLU A 500 7.11 40.15 -1.06
C GLU A 500 8.07 40.31 -2.26
N ILE A 501 7.76 39.65 -3.38
CA ILE A 501 8.54 39.72 -4.63
C ILE A 501 8.43 41.12 -5.24
N THR A 502 7.36 41.86 -4.93
CA THR A 502 7.13 43.26 -5.34
C THR A 502 7.64 44.30 -4.34
N ASN A 503 8.28 43.91 -3.23
CA ASN A 503 8.74 44.84 -2.18
C ASN A 503 10.01 45.61 -2.59
N MET A 504 10.02 46.13 -3.82
CA MET A 504 10.94 47.16 -4.31
C MET A 504 10.30 48.55 -4.31
N GLU A 505 9.18 48.75 -3.60
CA GLU A 505 8.82 50.09 -3.15
C GLU A 505 9.77 50.44 -2.01
N TYR A 506 10.94 50.99 -2.35
CA TYR A 506 11.83 51.59 -1.37
C TYR A 506 11.04 52.66 -0.62
N GLU A 507 10.59 52.33 0.59
CA GLU A 507 9.82 53.24 1.45
C GLU A 507 10.65 54.51 1.74
N TYR A 508 11.97 54.36 1.78
CA TYR A 508 12.95 55.44 1.78
C TYR A 508 14.32 54.99 1.27
N LEU A 509 15.14 55.94 0.81
CA LEU A 509 16.57 55.74 0.49
C LEU A 509 17.40 56.55 1.48
N SER A 510 18.31 55.89 2.21
CA SER A 510 19.26 56.57 3.09
C SER A 510 20.50 56.99 2.29
N ILE A 511 20.80 58.28 2.30
CA ILE A 511 22.01 58.84 1.68
C ILE A 511 22.82 59.61 2.70
N GLU A 512 24.14 59.65 2.51
CA GLU A 512 24.97 60.56 3.29
C GLU A 512 24.63 62.02 2.94
N LYS A 513 24.63 62.88 3.96
CA LYS A 513 24.36 64.32 3.82
C LYS A 513 25.30 65.00 2.81
N SER A 514 26.51 64.45 2.64
CA SER A 514 27.52 64.85 1.65
C SER A 514 27.06 64.66 0.20
N ALA A 515 26.25 63.62 -0.07
CA ALA A 515 25.77 63.27 -1.41
C ALA A 515 24.52 64.07 -1.84
N LEU A 516 23.88 64.77 -0.91
CA LEU A 516 22.63 65.49 -1.13
C LEU A 516 22.77 66.64 -2.15
N GLY A 517 23.96 67.23 -2.25
CA GLY A 517 24.29 68.27 -3.23
C GLY A 517 24.38 67.76 -4.69
N ALA A 518 24.43 66.44 -4.90
CA ALA A 518 24.46 65.82 -6.22
C ALA A 518 23.05 65.58 -6.80
N LEU A 519 21.99 65.77 -5.99
CA LEU A 519 20.61 65.56 -6.43
C LEU A 519 20.06 66.79 -7.17
N PRO A 520 19.21 66.61 -8.20
CA PRO A 520 18.60 67.72 -8.92
C PRO A 520 17.71 68.57 -8.01
N LYS A 521 18.06 69.84 -7.82
CA LYS A 521 17.35 70.77 -6.92
C LYS A 521 15.87 70.99 -7.24
N GLY A 522 15.42 70.67 -8.45
CA GLY A 522 14.01 70.80 -8.85
C GLY A 522 13.10 69.62 -8.45
N ILE A 523 13.67 68.54 -7.89
CA ILE A 523 12.94 67.28 -7.64
C ILE A 523 12.93 66.93 -6.14
N CYS A 524 13.98 67.31 -5.41
CA CYS A 524 14.09 67.11 -3.97
C CYS A 524 14.07 68.45 -3.23
N GLU A 525 12.95 68.77 -2.59
CA GLU A 525 12.80 69.95 -1.72
C GLU A 525 12.71 69.53 -0.24
N LYS A 526 13.20 70.39 0.66
CA LYS A 526 12.99 70.26 2.10
C LYS A 526 11.59 70.79 2.43
N THR A 527 10.57 69.98 2.19
CA THR A 527 9.17 70.37 2.38
C THR A 527 8.35 69.27 3.06
N GLU A 528 7.27 69.67 3.74
CA GLU A 528 6.31 68.78 4.40
C GLU A 528 5.68 67.81 3.39
N LYS A 529 5.36 66.59 3.88
CA LYS A 529 4.78 65.45 3.14
C LYS A 529 3.89 65.86 1.97
N ASP A 530 4.48 65.91 0.78
CA ASP A 530 3.76 66.12 -0.47
C ASP A 530 3.67 64.78 -1.22
N SER A 531 2.48 64.39 -1.65
CA SER A 531 2.20 63.03 -2.15
C SER A 531 2.74 62.75 -3.56
N ILE A 532 3.25 63.78 -4.25
CA ILE A 532 3.61 63.72 -5.68
C ILE A 532 5.12 63.86 -5.92
N ARG A 533 5.86 64.55 -5.04
CA ARG A 533 7.31 64.83 -5.23
C ARG A 533 8.17 64.02 -4.28
N THR A 534 9.41 63.73 -4.68
CA THR A 534 10.42 63.13 -3.79
C THR A 534 10.82 64.18 -2.75
N TYR A 535 10.74 63.87 -1.46
CA TYR A 535 11.12 64.78 -0.38
C TYR A 535 12.15 64.11 0.54
N TYR A 536 12.85 64.90 1.35
CA TYR A 536 13.82 64.36 2.30
C TYR A 536 13.64 64.91 3.72
N ASP A 537 13.78 64.04 4.71
CA ASP A 537 13.80 64.41 6.13
C ASP A 537 15.25 64.36 6.62
N ALA A 538 15.76 65.52 7.05
CA ALA A 538 17.11 65.67 7.55
C ALA A 538 17.05 65.95 9.05
N ASN A 539 17.34 64.93 9.84
CA ASN A 539 17.48 65.07 11.28
C ASN A 539 18.83 65.79 11.56
N ASP A 540 18.82 66.92 12.27
CA ASP A 540 20.00 67.80 12.41
C ASP A 540 21.17 67.16 13.17
N ILE A 541 20.97 65.97 13.74
CA ILE A 541 21.94 65.24 14.57
C ILE A 541 22.60 64.08 13.80
N SER A 542 22.05 63.62 12.66
CA SER A 542 22.60 62.48 11.90
C SER A 542 23.24 62.90 10.57
N ASN A 543 24.37 62.26 10.22
CA ASN A 543 25.03 62.41 8.91
C ASN A 543 24.30 61.72 7.75
N VAL A 544 23.12 61.16 8.02
CA VAL A 544 22.29 60.41 7.08
C VAL A 544 20.98 61.16 6.88
N VAL A 545 20.51 61.20 5.63
CA VAL A 545 19.25 61.81 5.22
C VAL A 545 18.38 60.74 4.55
N MET A 546 17.10 60.72 4.89
CA MET A 546 16.12 59.79 4.33
C MET A 546 15.32 60.46 3.21
N LEU A 547 15.37 59.89 2.00
CA LEU A 547 14.57 60.31 0.85
C LEU A 547 13.30 59.47 0.75
N TYR A 548 12.16 60.11 0.60
CA TYR A 548 10.84 59.48 0.50
C TYR A 548 10.21 59.77 -0.87
N ASN A 549 9.32 58.88 -1.34
CA ASN A 549 8.57 59.02 -2.59
C ASN A 549 9.48 59.04 -3.85
N ILE A 550 10.33 58.01 -3.99
CA ILE A 550 11.41 57.91 -5.00
C ILE A 550 10.87 57.59 -6.42
N LYS A 551 9.57 57.32 -6.57
CA LYS A 551 8.91 57.10 -7.88
C LYS A 551 9.20 58.23 -8.89
N ALA A 552 9.37 59.47 -8.43
CA ALA A 552 9.69 60.60 -9.30
C ALA A 552 11.16 60.61 -9.79
N LEU A 553 12.11 60.09 -9.01
CA LEU A 553 13.52 59.93 -9.41
C LEU A 553 13.69 58.84 -10.49
N GLN A 554 12.82 57.83 -10.47
CA GLN A 554 12.77 56.71 -11.42
C GLN A 554 12.47 57.16 -12.87
N LEU A 555 11.72 58.26 -13.06
CA LEU A 555 11.39 58.80 -14.38
C LEU A 555 12.60 59.44 -15.09
N LEU A 556 13.66 59.82 -14.35
CA LEU A 556 14.78 60.60 -14.89
C LEU A 556 16.00 59.77 -15.25
N VAL A 557 16.18 58.58 -14.66
CA VAL A 557 17.21 57.62 -15.10
C VAL A 557 17.01 57.23 -16.58
N ASN A 558 15.76 57.24 -17.06
CA ASN A 558 15.41 57.03 -18.46
C ASN A 558 15.72 58.24 -19.40
N PHE A 559 16.15 59.38 -18.87
CA PHE A 559 16.51 60.56 -19.68
C PHE A 559 18.02 60.82 -19.75
N ILE A 560 18.85 60.07 -19.02
CA ILE A 560 20.32 60.29 -18.94
C ILE A 560 21.14 59.15 -19.58
N ILE A 561 20.49 58.16 -20.21
CA ILE A 561 21.12 57.26 -21.20
C ILE A 561 20.63 57.69 -22.58
#